data_AF-A0A417WYQ1-F1
#
_entry.id   AF-A0A417WYQ1-F1
#
_cell.length_a   1.000
_cell.length_b   1.000
_cell.length_c   1.000
_cell.angle_alpha   90.00
_cell.angle_beta   90.00
_cell.angle_gamma   90.00
#
_symmetry.space_group_name_H-M   'P 1'
#
loop_
_entity.id
_entity.type
_entity.pdbx_description
1 polymer ?
#
loop_
_entity_poly.entity_id
_entity_poly.type
_entity_poly.pdbx_seq_one_letter_code
_entity_poly.pdbx_strand_id
1 'polypeptide(L)'
;MREYRTESYKKKLAGNKFFSSDSDLKKYDGMRVEKVIKELTEKDYDRELLDDTDRNEDGKRRYEINCMYEVKLQNGEIINAYEDEINPNYCGDYEA
;
A
#
# COMPACT_ATOMS: atom_id res chain seq x y z
N MET A 1 19.60 1.85 0.44
CA MET A 1 18.41 1.16 -0.08
C MET A 1 17.29 1.47 0.90
N ARG A 2 16.19 2.09 0.47
CA ARG A 2 15.11 2.55 1.37
C ARG A 2 14.51 1.36 2.11
N GLU A 3 14.20 1.50 3.40
CA GLU A 3 13.76 0.36 4.23
C GLU A 3 12.49 -0.31 3.69
N TYR A 4 11.54 0.47 3.16
CA TYR A 4 10.29 -0.02 2.59
C TYR A 4 10.44 -0.76 1.24
N ARG A 5 11.58 -0.62 0.56
CA ARG A 5 11.88 -1.36 -0.69
C ARG A 5 12.61 -2.67 -0.46
N THR A 6 12.88 -3.02 0.79
CA THR A 6 13.57 -4.27 1.13
C THR A 6 12.61 -5.47 1.09
N GLU A 7 13.11 -6.63 0.68
CA GLU A 7 12.36 -7.88 0.72
C GLU A 7 11.93 -8.27 2.15
N SER A 8 12.71 -7.85 3.16
CA SER A 8 12.35 -8.05 4.57
C SER A 8 11.15 -7.20 4.98
N TYR A 9 11.03 -5.97 4.47
CA TYR A 9 9.85 -5.13 4.68
C TYR A 9 8.62 -5.70 3.99
N LYS A 10 8.71 -6.07 2.70
CA LYS A 10 7.59 -6.67 1.95
C LYS A 10 7.04 -7.92 2.62
N LYS A 11 7.90 -8.73 3.24
CA LYS A 11 7.49 -9.89 4.04
C LYS A 11 6.73 -9.53 5.31
N LYS A 12 6.98 -8.37 5.93
CA LYS A 12 6.24 -7.89 7.11
C LYS A 12 4.82 -7.41 6.77
N LEU A 13 4.56 -7.07 5.50
CA LEU A 13 3.22 -6.68 5.04
C LEU A 13 2.29 -7.89 4.95
N ALA A 14 2.83 -9.11 4.79
CA ALA A 14 2.05 -10.33 4.87
C ALA A 14 1.46 -10.49 6.29
N GLY A 15 0.16 -10.78 6.35
CA GLY A 15 -0.62 -10.91 7.57
C GLY A 15 -1.33 -9.61 8.01
N ASN A 16 -0.93 -8.45 7.48
CA ASN A 16 -1.64 -7.20 7.73
C ASN A 16 -3.03 -7.22 7.10
N LYS A 17 -3.92 -6.42 7.67
CA LYS A 17 -5.25 -6.20 7.09
C LYS A 17 -5.15 -5.13 6.01
N PHE A 18 -5.83 -5.39 4.90
CA PHE A 18 -6.05 -4.43 3.84
C PHE A 18 -7.25 -3.54 4.17
N PHE A 19 -7.12 -2.25 3.89
CA PHE A 19 -8.17 -1.24 4.00
C PHE A 19 -8.00 -0.22 2.89
N SER A 20 -9.05 0.03 2.12
CA SER A 20 -8.99 0.98 1.01
C SER A 20 -10.07 2.05 1.12
N SER A 21 -9.70 3.26 0.71
CA SER A 21 -10.64 4.36 0.47
C SER A 21 -11.36 4.23 -0.87
N ASP A 22 -10.89 3.38 -1.78
CA ASP A 22 -11.51 3.13 -3.09
C ASP A 22 -12.77 2.26 -2.93
N SER A 23 -13.91 2.75 -3.44
CA SER A 23 -15.19 2.04 -3.39
C SER A 23 -15.17 0.66 -4.04
N ASP A 24 -14.35 0.45 -5.06
CA ASP A 24 -14.27 -0.85 -5.76
C ASP A 24 -13.48 -1.89 -4.97
N LEU A 25 -12.53 -1.42 -4.16
CA LEU A 25 -11.67 -2.24 -3.30
C LEU A 25 -12.22 -2.39 -1.88
N LYS A 26 -13.17 -1.53 -1.45
CA LYS A 26 -13.84 -1.59 -0.15
C LYS A 26 -14.40 -2.97 0.21
N LYS A 27 -14.81 -3.77 -0.78
CA LYS A 27 -15.27 -5.15 -0.59
C LYS A 27 -14.22 -6.09 0.02
N TYR A 28 -12.95 -5.71 -0.04
CA TYR A 28 -11.82 -6.45 0.51
C TYR A 28 -11.35 -5.92 1.88
N ASP A 29 -11.99 -4.89 2.44
CA ASP A 29 -11.61 -4.34 3.73
C ASP A 29 -11.58 -5.40 4.85
N GLY A 30 -10.55 -5.32 5.67
CA GLY A 30 -10.31 -6.25 6.77
C GLY A 30 -9.77 -7.61 6.33
N MET A 31 -9.64 -7.89 5.03
CA MET A 31 -8.98 -9.11 4.54
C MET A 31 -7.48 -9.06 4.81
N ARG A 32 -6.89 -10.21 5.12
CA ARG A 32 -5.45 -10.31 5.33
C ARG A 32 -4.70 -10.43 4.00
N VAL A 33 -3.59 -9.72 3.89
CA VAL A 33 -2.60 -9.91 2.83
C VAL A 33 -1.90 -11.25 3.06
N GLU A 34 -1.97 -12.16 2.10
CA GLU A 34 -1.25 -13.45 2.14
C GLU A 34 0.24 -13.24 1.80
N LYS A 35 0.52 -12.48 0.74
CA LYS A 35 1.88 -12.11 0.33
C LYS A 35 1.87 -10.92 -0.63
N VAL A 36 3.00 -10.21 -0.66
CA VAL A 36 3.36 -9.30 -1.75
C VAL A 36 3.95 -10.12 -2.89
N ILE A 37 3.43 -9.95 -4.11
CA ILE A 37 3.89 -10.63 -5.32
C ILE A 37 5.05 -9.84 -5.95
N LYS A 38 4.83 -8.55 -6.19
CA LYS A 38 5.84 -7.63 -6.73
C LYS A 38 5.53 -6.18 -6.34
N GLU A 39 6.57 -5.36 -6.38
CA GLU A 39 6.45 -3.90 -6.37
C GLU A 39 6.13 -3.44 -7.79
N LEU A 40 5.13 -2.58 -7.92
CA LEU A 40 4.83 -1.91 -9.17
C LEU A 40 5.77 -0.71 -9.31
N THR A 41 6.20 -0.43 -10.53
CA THR A 41 7.07 0.71 -10.85
C THR A 41 6.29 1.80 -11.59
N GLU A 42 6.89 2.97 -11.81
CA GLU A 42 6.29 4.07 -12.60
C GLU A 42 5.90 3.67 -14.03
N LYS A 43 6.39 2.52 -14.53
CA LYS A 43 5.97 1.97 -15.83
C LYS A 43 4.67 1.17 -15.73
N ASP A 44 4.33 0.72 -14.53
CA ASP A 44 3.17 -0.12 -14.23
C ASP A 44 1.97 0.69 -13.71
N TYR A 45 2.21 1.89 -13.15
CA TYR A 45 1.19 2.85 -12.70
C TYR A 45 1.73 4.28 -12.69
N ASP A 46 0.83 5.25 -12.86
CA ASP A 46 1.14 6.66 -12.62
C ASP A 46 1.24 6.89 -11.10
N ARG A 47 2.41 7.35 -10.64
CA ARG A 47 2.56 7.79 -9.24
C ARG A 47 1.80 9.08 -9.05
N GLU A 48 0.70 9.03 -8.31
CA GLU A 48 0.03 10.23 -7.85
C GLU A 48 0.88 10.92 -6.79
N LEU A 49 1.16 12.20 -7.03
CA LEU A 49 1.81 13.06 -6.05
C LEU A 49 0.79 13.43 -4.98
N LEU A 50 0.91 12.83 -3.80
CA LEU A 50 -0.02 13.07 -2.70
C LEU A 50 0.37 14.37 -1.98
N ASP A 51 -0.58 15.30 -1.87
CA ASP A 51 -0.36 16.61 -1.25
C ASP A 51 -0.60 16.62 0.26
N ASP A 52 -0.43 17.78 0.89
CA ASP A 52 -0.58 17.95 2.35
C ASP A 52 -2.03 17.85 2.85
N THR A 53 -3.01 17.65 1.97
CA THR A 53 -4.43 17.44 2.28
C THR A 53 -4.84 15.97 2.20
N ASP A 54 -4.07 15.12 1.52
CA ASP A 54 -4.39 13.70 1.39
C ASP A 54 -4.18 12.92 2.70
N ARG A 55 -5.14 12.08 3.05
CA ARG A 55 -5.21 11.33 4.30
C ARG A 55 -5.64 9.89 4.04
N ASN A 56 -5.02 8.95 4.76
CA ASN A 56 -5.50 7.57 4.78
C ASN A 56 -6.75 7.42 5.67
N GLU A 57 -7.29 6.19 5.76
CA GLU A 57 -8.48 5.88 6.56
C GLU A 57 -8.32 6.22 8.05
N ASP A 58 -7.10 6.19 8.57
CA ASP A 58 -6.78 6.57 9.95
C ASP A 58 -6.58 8.08 10.15
N GLY A 59 -6.79 8.90 9.11
CA GLY A 59 -6.60 10.34 9.14
C GLY A 59 -5.13 10.78 9.19
N LYS A 60 -4.19 9.87 8.87
CA LYS A 60 -2.76 10.20 8.77
C LYS A 60 -2.43 10.74 7.40
N ARG A 61 -1.47 11.67 7.35
CA ARG A 61 -0.95 12.23 6.10
C ARG A 61 -0.35 11.14 5.23
N ARG A 62 -0.81 11.06 3.99
CA ARG A 62 -0.09 10.36 2.92
C ARG A 62 0.95 11.34 2.35
N TYR A 63 2.11 10.84 1.95
CA TYR A 63 3.24 11.67 1.51
C TYR A 63 3.48 11.50 0.01
N GLU A 64 4.27 12.42 -0.55
CA GLU A 64 4.48 12.68 -1.99
C GLU A 64 4.68 11.45 -2.88
N ILE A 65 5.23 10.35 -2.35
CA ILE A 65 5.37 9.08 -3.07
C ILE A 65 4.85 7.92 -2.20
N ASN A 66 3.75 7.32 -2.65
CA ASN A 66 3.22 6.08 -2.10
C ASN A 66 3.56 4.91 -3.01
N CYS A 67 4.11 3.82 -2.46
CA CYS A 67 4.44 2.64 -3.26
C CYS A 67 3.22 1.78 -3.48
N MET A 68 3.09 1.24 -4.69
CA MET A 68 2.02 0.31 -5.04
C MET A 68 2.58 -1.12 -5.18
N TYR A 69 1.84 -2.08 -4.67
CA TYR A 69 2.19 -3.49 -4.70
C TYR A 69 1.08 -4.30 -5.37
N GLU A 70 1.48 -5.35 -6.10
CA GLU A 70 0.56 -6.43 -6.45
C GLU A 70 0.55 -7.42 -5.28
N VAL A 71 -0.60 -7.57 -4.63
CA VAL A 71 -0.76 -8.39 -3.41
C VAL A 71 -1.78 -9.49 -3.62
N LYS A 72 -1.53 -10.64 -3.02
CA LYS A 72 -2.52 -11.72 -2.90
C LYS A 72 -3.22 -11.63 -1.56
N LEU A 73 -4.55 -11.59 -1.56
CA LEU A 73 -5.36 -11.61 -0.35
C LEU A 73 -5.67 -13.05 0.09
N GLN A 74 -6.07 -13.21 1.36
CA GLN A 74 -6.39 -14.52 1.96
C GLN A 74 -7.50 -15.30 1.25
N ASN A 75 -8.36 -14.62 0.48
CA ASN A 75 -9.41 -15.26 -0.33
C ASN A 75 -8.91 -15.74 -1.71
N GLY A 76 -7.62 -15.53 -2.01
CA GLY A 76 -7.00 -15.92 -3.28
C GLY A 76 -6.97 -14.83 -4.34
N GLU A 77 -7.69 -13.72 -4.14
CA GLU A 77 -7.74 -12.60 -5.09
C GLU A 77 -6.40 -11.88 -5.16
N ILE A 78 -6.07 -11.37 -6.34
CA ILE A 78 -4.88 -10.57 -6.58
C ILE A 78 -5.34 -9.15 -6.92
N ILE A 79 -4.89 -8.18 -6.14
CA ILE A 79 -5.22 -6.77 -6.31
C ILE A 79 -3.96 -5.92 -6.29
N ASN A 80 -4.07 -4.71 -6.85
CA ASN A 80 -3.08 -3.67 -6.64
C ASN A 80 -3.49 -2.88 -5.39
N ALA A 81 -2.55 -2.69 -4.47
CA ALA A 81 -2.78 -1.98 -3.22
C ALA A 81 -1.64 -1.00 -3.00
N TYR A 82 -1.99 0.20 -2.52
CA TYR A 82 -1.01 1.13 -2.00
C TYR A 82 -0.44 0.64 -0.67
N GLU A 83 0.76 1.08 -0.35
CA GLU A 83 1.47 0.66 0.86
C GLU A 83 0.71 1.01 2.12
N ASP A 84 0.06 2.17 2.16
CA ASP A 84 -0.73 2.63 3.30
C ASP A 84 -2.04 1.84 3.48
N GLU A 85 -2.59 1.25 2.42
CA GLU A 85 -3.77 0.39 2.46
C GLU A 85 -3.49 -0.95 3.15
N ILE A 86 -2.23 -1.39 3.15
CA ILE A 86 -1.78 -2.63 3.81
C ILE A 86 -0.90 -2.37 5.03
N ASN A 87 -0.43 -1.14 5.22
CA ASN A 87 0.27 -0.68 6.39
C ASN A 87 -0.25 0.72 6.78
N PRO A 88 -1.28 0.82 7.63
CA PRO A 88 -1.84 2.10 8.08
C PRO A 88 -0.85 2.94 8.92
N ASN A 89 0.29 2.37 9.30
CA ASN A 89 1.38 3.09 9.96
C ASN A 89 2.44 3.58 8.98
N TYR A 90 2.29 3.30 7.68
CA TYR A 90 3.13 3.90 6.67
C TYR A 90 2.86 5.40 6.63
N CYS A 91 3.89 6.16 6.95
CA CYS A 91 3.87 7.62 6.92
C CYS A 91 4.79 8.17 5.83
N GLY A 92 5.11 7.38 4.80
CA GLY A 92 6.01 7.79 3.70
C GLY A 92 7.41 8.23 4.15
N ASP A 93 8.24 8.55 3.16
CA ASP A 93 9.42 9.38 3.33
C ASP A 93 9.21 10.63 2.47
N TYR A 94 9.37 11.83 3.04
CA TYR A 94 9.38 13.08 2.27
C TYR A 94 10.67 13.11 1.43
N GLU A 95 10.57 13.21 0.11
CA GLU A 95 11.73 13.51 -0.72
C GLU A 95 12.00 15.01 -0.64
N ALA A 96 13.13 15.40 -0.04
CA ALA A 96 13.71 16.73 -0.19
C ALA A 96 14.78 16.72 -1.28
#